data_AF-A0A966FPJ2-F1
#
_entry.id   AF-A0A966FPJ2-F1
#
_cell.length_a   1.000
_cell.length_b   1.000
_cell.length_c   1.000
_cell.angle_alpha   90.00
_cell.angle_beta   90.00
_cell.angle_gamma   90.00
#
_symmetry.space_group_name_H-M   'P 1'
#
loop_
_entity.id
_entity.type
_entity.pdbx_description
1 polymer ?
#
loop_
_entity_poly.entity_id
_entity_poly.type
_entity_poly.pdbx_seq_one_letter_code
_entity_poly.pdbx_strand_id
1 'polypeptide(L)'
;IFSNEVSFVENPPQKAVLTSSFIAFPGEIYQDAKIFNGDGARFSELVKGILSCDTVTLYEKNGSFPSVFDCDLPLNKENFYDAIKDAGLVAWESHGSSGSAFSEWWDDKNKNGFPDDGFQFQPFISKDDQFSANGIFFSGSCLNENGKDNLGKTVLLKGGIVFIGSTEISFTPSYFSLPDDGGTESIEYYFLKNLIQGETVGRSLYSSFQYYFNNLLWKNLEDPVEGSLMNIYDLNIYGDPAIIWKLNSSYENKPSRIMPAIGIPITFLSDKTFEVEVNFDKKRDAFVIFPRHNFYINSVSQNSAIIDNEFGLVRLNSALGEVTIKGKIRGSVNGTIKVQTEDGESFVNISASGFDLKDVNFDGTIDTNDFKSIIASFGKTYMNEGFNEFCDLNFDHRVNGVDLFRFLFGE
;
A
#
# COMPACT_ATOMS: atom_id res chain seq x y z
N ILE A 1 33.14 3.20 8.97
CA ILE A 1 32.53 3.76 7.74
C ILE A 1 33.33 3.29 6.53
N PHE A 2 34.49 3.87 6.19
CA PHE A 2 35.28 3.43 5.01
C PHE A 2 35.60 1.93 4.91
N SER A 3 35.95 1.26 6.02
CA SER A 3 36.18 -0.20 6.01
C SER A 3 34.93 -1.01 5.67
N ASN A 4 33.75 -0.52 6.10
CA ASN A 4 32.47 -1.17 5.87
C ASN A 4 32.01 -0.96 4.43
N GLU A 5 32.23 0.24 3.87
CA GLU A 5 31.95 0.55 2.46
C GLU A 5 32.75 -0.36 1.53
N VAL A 6 34.07 -0.48 1.75
CA VAL A 6 34.92 -1.38 0.97
C VAL A 6 34.43 -2.83 1.08
N SER A 7 34.14 -3.30 2.30
CA SER A 7 33.61 -4.65 2.52
C SER A 7 32.27 -4.87 1.83
N PHE A 8 31.38 -3.87 1.83
CA PHE A 8 30.07 -3.94 1.19
C PHE A 8 30.20 -4.01 -0.34
N VAL A 9 31.10 -3.22 -0.93
CA VAL A 9 31.31 -3.21 -2.39
C VAL A 9 32.00 -4.49 -2.88
N GLU A 10 32.92 -5.03 -2.09
CA GLU A 10 33.63 -6.27 -2.41
C GLU A 10 32.74 -7.51 -2.23
N ASN A 11 31.91 -7.53 -1.18
CA ASN A 11 31.05 -8.65 -0.82
C ASN A 11 29.66 -8.17 -0.39
N PRO A 12 28.83 -7.67 -1.33
CA PRO A 12 27.53 -7.12 -0.99
C PRO A 12 26.59 -8.20 -0.46
N PRO A 13 25.91 -7.98 0.69
CA PRO A 13 24.91 -8.91 1.16
C PRO A 13 23.77 -9.05 0.14
N GLN A 14 23.27 -10.28 -0.01
CA GLN A 14 22.25 -10.63 -1.00
C GLN A 14 20.87 -10.75 -0.36
N LYS A 15 20.61 -9.92 0.65
CA LYS A 15 19.37 -9.89 1.44
C LYS A 15 18.76 -8.49 1.42
N ALA A 16 17.49 -8.41 1.13
CA ALA A 16 16.65 -7.23 1.30
C ALA A 16 15.70 -7.43 2.48
N VAL A 17 15.44 -6.36 3.22
CA VAL A 17 14.39 -6.31 4.24
C VAL A 17 13.39 -5.24 3.82
N LEU A 18 12.15 -5.64 3.60
CA LEU A 18 11.05 -4.74 3.26
C LEU A 18 10.10 -4.67 4.45
N THR A 19 9.88 -3.47 4.98
CA THR A 19 9.09 -3.26 6.20
C THR A 19 7.95 -2.29 5.93
N SER A 20 6.74 -2.61 6.37
CA SER A 20 5.59 -1.75 6.11
C SER A 20 4.64 -1.66 7.28
N SER A 21 4.29 -0.43 7.61
CA SER A 21 3.16 -0.06 8.46
C SER A 21 1.96 0.35 7.61
N PHE A 22 0.80 0.53 8.24
CA PHE A 22 -0.20 1.43 7.69
C PHE A 22 0.32 2.87 7.71
N ILE A 23 -0.10 3.62 6.69
CA ILE A 23 0.04 5.07 6.51
C ILE A 23 -1.30 5.77 6.76
N ALA A 24 -2.40 5.07 6.46
CA ALA A 24 -3.76 5.50 6.68
C ALA A 24 -4.70 4.29 6.69
N PHE A 25 -5.74 4.35 7.50
CA PHE A 25 -6.83 3.39 7.56
C PHE A 25 -8.05 3.88 6.75
N PRO A 26 -8.88 2.95 6.23
CA PRO A 26 -10.07 3.31 5.47
C PRO A 26 -10.99 4.28 6.24
N GLY A 27 -11.33 5.41 5.60
CA GLY A 27 -12.30 6.36 6.15
C GLY A 27 -11.72 7.39 7.13
N GLU A 28 -10.40 7.42 7.31
CA GLU A 28 -9.71 8.51 7.98
C GLU A 28 -9.98 9.88 7.34
N ILE A 29 -9.87 10.94 8.14
CA ILE A 29 -10.08 12.31 7.67
C ILE A 29 -8.73 13.01 7.50
N TYR A 30 -8.41 13.39 6.27
CA TYR A 30 -7.25 14.19 5.90
C TYR A 30 -7.66 15.35 5.01
N GLN A 31 -7.22 16.57 5.35
CA GLN A 31 -7.62 17.82 4.66
C GLN A 31 -9.15 17.93 4.43
N ASP A 32 -9.94 17.65 5.47
CA ASP A 32 -11.41 17.66 5.46
C ASP A 32 -12.08 16.63 4.51
N ALA A 33 -11.30 15.70 3.94
CA ALA A 33 -11.78 14.64 3.06
C ALA A 33 -11.56 13.25 3.67
N LYS A 34 -12.39 12.28 3.27
CA LYS A 34 -12.18 10.87 3.61
C LYS A 34 -11.14 10.27 2.68
N ILE A 35 -10.08 9.72 3.25
CA ILE A 35 -9.02 9.03 2.49
C ILE A 35 -9.26 7.52 2.45
N PHE A 36 -8.58 6.88 1.51
CA PHE A 36 -8.58 5.44 1.34
C PHE A 36 -7.59 4.77 2.30
N ASN A 37 -7.38 3.48 2.10
CA ASN A 37 -6.50 2.64 2.90
C ASN A 37 -5.06 2.61 2.38
N GLY A 38 -4.16 3.25 3.11
CA GLY A 38 -2.72 3.25 2.87
C GLY A 38 -2.01 2.08 3.58
N ASP A 39 -2.26 0.84 3.19
CA ASP A 39 -1.46 -0.32 3.63
C ASP A 39 -0.11 -0.32 2.90
N GLY A 40 0.96 0.14 3.56
CA GLY A 40 2.30 0.24 2.98
C GLY A 40 2.87 -1.12 2.52
N ALA A 41 2.30 -2.25 2.97
CA ALA A 41 2.73 -3.57 2.49
C ALA A 41 2.47 -3.75 0.99
N ARG A 42 1.54 -2.97 0.42
CA ARG A 42 1.29 -2.95 -1.02
C ARG A 42 2.51 -2.47 -1.80
N PHE A 43 3.18 -1.42 -1.33
CA PHE A 43 4.46 -0.98 -1.88
C PHE A 43 5.53 -2.08 -1.78
N SER A 44 5.66 -2.69 -0.59
CA SER A 44 6.65 -3.75 -0.38
C SER A 44 6.43 -4.95 -1.32
N GLU A 45 5.19 -5.35 -1.60
CA GLU A 45 4.91 -6.44 -2.55
C GLU A 45 5.23 -6.05 -4.00
N LEU A 46 5.09 -4.77 -4.39
CA LEU A 46 5.56 -4.29 -5.70
C LEU A 46 7.08 -4.35 -5.82
N VAL A 47 7.80 -3.93 -4.78
CA VAL A 47 9.27 -3.96 -4.74
C VAL A 47 9.78 -5.40 -4.73
N LYS A 48 9.18 -6.28 -3.93
CA LYS A 48 9.50 -7.71 -3.90
C LYS A 48 9.41 -8.35 -5.27
N GLY A 49 8.48 -7.92 -6.12
CA GLY A 49 8.33 -8.40 -7.49
C GLY A 49 9.50 -8.07 -8.42
N ILE A 50 10.30 -7.04 -8.11
CA ILE A 50 11.46 -6.62 -8.93
C ILE A 50 12.82 -7.01 -8.32
N LEU A 51 12.87 -7.29 -7.01
CA LEU A 51 14.11 -7.74 -6.37
C LEU A 51 14.55 -9.09 -6.93
N SER A 52 15.85 -9.37 -6.87
CA SER A 52 16.46 -10.63 -7.32
C SER A 52 17.44 -11.11 -6.25
N CYS A 53 16.96 -11.26 -5.02
CA CYS A 53 17.76 -11.56 -3.83
C CYS A 53 16.88 -12.20 -2.74
N ASP A 54 17.48 -12.66 -1.64
CA ASP A 54 16.70 -13.08 -0.47
C ASP A 54 15.92 -11.87 0.03
N THR A 55 14.62 -11.98 0.20
CA THR A 55 13.78 -10.87 0.63
C THR A 55 13.00 -11.32 1.86
N VAL A 56 13.16 -10.58 2.96
CA VAL A 56 12.40 -10.77 4.19
C VAL A 56 11.39 -9.64 4.31
N THR A 57 10.11 -9.97 4.47
CA THR A 57 9.04 -8.97 4.63
C THR A 57 8.53 -8.89 6.06
N LEU A 58 8.35 -7.66 6.55
CA LEU A 58 7.79 -7.35 7.87
C LEU A 58 6.60 -6.40 7.74
N TYR A 59 5.38 -6.89 7.91
CA TYR A 59 4.16 -6.09 7.75
C TYR A 59 3.42 -5.91 9.08
N GLU A 60 2.66 -4.82 9.21
CA GLU A 60 1.80 -4.59 10.38
C GLU A 60 0.72 -5.69 10.49
N LYS A 61 0.69 -6.35 11.63
CA LYS A 61 -0.20 -7.48 11.95
C LYS A 61 -0.95 -7.30 13.27
N ASN A 62 -0.80 -6.15 13.93
CA ASN A 62 -1.51 -5.79 15.14
C ASN A 62 -2.88 -5.14 14.84
N GLY A 63 -3.66 -4.97 15.90
CA GLY A 63 -4.93 -4.27 15.85
C GLY A 63 -6.06 -5.06 15.21
N SER A 64 -7.19 -4.37 15.00
CA SER A 64 -8.42 -4.94 14.44
C SER A 64 -8.46 -4.94 12.91
N PHE A 65 -7.48 -4.31 12.26
CA PHE A 65 -7.32 -4.27 10.81
C PHE A 65 -5.85 -4.46 10.43
N PRO A 66 -5.29 -5.68 10.58
CA PRO A 66 -3.92 -5.96 10.17
C PRO A 66 -3.77 -5.89 8.64
N SER A 67 -2.54 -5.85 8.13
CA SER A 67 -2.29 -5.90 6.69
C SER A 67 -2.86 -7.17 6.06
N VAL A 68 -3.45 -7.06 4.86
CA VAL A 68 -3.99 -8.21 4.10
C VAL A 68 -2.87 -9.04 3.46
N PHE A 69 -1.68 -8.47 3.27
CA PHE A 69 -0.57 -9.12 2.59
C PHE A 69 0.17 -10.09 3.52
N ASP A 70 0.55 -11.25 3.00
CA ASP A 70 1.36 -12.19 3.78
C ASP A 70 2.78 -11.68 3.98
N CYS A 71 3.32 -11.92 5.18
CA CYS A 71 4.69 -11.55 5.54
C CYS A 71 5.48 -12.73 6.12
N ASP A 72 6.80 -12.63 6.10
CA ASP A 72 7.67 -13.61 6.78
C ASP A 72 7.58 -13.45 8.30
N LEU A 73 7.55 -12.20 8.78
CA LEU A 73 7.48 -11.87 10.20
C LEU A 73 6.51 -10.70 10.42
N PRO A 74 5.76 -10.66 11.54
CA PRO A 74 5.00 -9.46 11.90
C PRO A 74 5.96 -8.31 12.22
N LEU A 75 5.58 -7.08 11.86
CA LEU A 75 6.35 -5.87 12.17
C LEU A 75 6.35 -5.62 13.68
N ASN A 76 7.55 -5.69 14.26
CA ASN A 76 7.86 -5.20 15.59
C ASN A 76 9.37 -4.99 15.72
N LYS A 77 9.78 -4.34 16.81
CA LYS A 77 11.19 -3.99 17.09
C LYS A 77 12.14 -5.19 17.07
N GLU A 78 11.75 -6.31 17.68
CA GLU A 78 12.62 -7.49 17.79
C GLU A 78 12.87 -8.12 16.41
N ASN A 79 11.78 -8.36 15.66
CA ASN A 79 11.86 -8.93 14.32
C ASN A 79 12.63 -8.01 13.36
N PHE A 80 12.39 -6.69 13.44
CA PHE A 80 13.09 -5.72 12.60
C PHE A 80 14.60 -5.73 12.86
N TYR A 81 15.01 -5.66 14.13
CA TYR A 81 16.43 -5.68 14.47
C TYR A 81 17.13 -7.00 14.16
N ASP A 82 16.43 -8.12 14.20
CA ASP A 82 17.01 -9.38 13.75
C ASP A 82 17.19 -9.41 12.23
N ALA A 83 16.21 -8.92 11.48
CA ALA A 83 16.22 -8.94 10.02
C ALA A 83 17.32 -8.06 9.39
N ILE A 84 17.64 -6.91 9.97
CA ILE A 84 18.53 -5.92 9.32
C ILE A 84 20.04 -6.17 9.50
N LYS A 85 20.47 -7.07 10.40
CA LYS A 85 21.90 -7.23 10.77
C LYS A 85 22.80 -7.59 9.59
N ASP A 86 22.28 -8.38 8.67
CA ASP A 86 22.95 -8.92 7.49
C ASP A 86 22.31 -8.44 6.17
N ALA A 87 21.44 -7.43 6.25
CA ALA A 87 20.78 -6.88 5.08
C ALA A 87 21.76 -6.07 4.21
N GLY A 88 21.60 -6.21 2.90
CA GLY A 88 22.26 -5.36 1.90
C GLY A 88 21.40 -4.15 1.54
N LEU A 89 20.08 -4.32 1.65
CA LEU A 89 19.06 -3.29 1.48
C LEU A 89 18.04 -3.40 2.62
N VAL A 90 17.66 -2.26 3.18
CA VAL A 90 16.50 -2.12 4.06
C VAL A 90 15.64 -0.99 3.51
N ALA A 91 14.38 -1.27 3.24
CA ALA A 91 13.41 -0.30 2.73
C ALA A 91 12.16 -0.37 3.58
N TRP A 92 11.56 0.78 3.88
CA TRP A 92 10.30 0.78 4.63
C TRP A 92 9.34 1.88 4.24
N GLU A 93 8.05 1.58 4.40
CA GLU A 93 6.95 2.54 4.33
C GLU A 93 6.26 2.61 5.69
N SER A 94 6.35 3.76 6.35
CA SER A 94 5.83 3.92 7.70
C SER A 94 5.71 5.39 8.14
N HIS A 95 5.10 5.61 9.31
CA HIS A 95 5.17 6.91 9.96
C HIS A 95 6.56 7.18 10.53
N GLY A 96 6.95 8.46 10.57
CA GLY A 96 8.28 8.85 10.97
C GLY A 96 8.33 10.09 11.86
N SER A 97 9.41 10.16 12.63
CA SER A 97 9.86 11.34 13.36
C SER A 97 11.38 11.46 13.21
N SER A 98 11.96 12.58 13.66
CA SER A 98 13.42 12.76 13.68
C SER A 98 14.19 11.57 14.26
N GLY A 99 13.68 10.93 15.31
CA GLY A 99 14.41 9.86 16.01
C GLY A 99 13.91 8.44 15.80
N SER A 100 12.82 8.22 15.07
CA SER A 100 12.15 6.90 15.04
C SER A 100 11.27 6.73 13.81
N ALA A 101 11.07 5.47 13.41
CA ALA A 101 10.01 5.05 12.49
C ALA A 101 9.05 4.09 13.21
N PHE A 102 7.76 4.18 12.88
CA PHE A 102 6.67 3.66 13.72
C PHE A 102 5.78 2.69 12.95
N SER A 103 5.35 1.64 13.65
CA SER A 103 4.18 0.88 13.24
C SER A 103 2.93 1.58 13.79
N GLU A 104 1.85 1.52 13.03
CA GLU A 104 0.57 2.13 13.36
C GLU A 104 -0.54 1.06 13.32
N TRP A 105 -1.36 1.02 14.36
CA TRP A 105 -2.56 0.19 14.38
C TRP A 105 -3.67 0.83 15.21
N TRP A 106 -4.83 0.21 15.20
CA TRP A 106 -6.00 0.63 15.95
C TRP A 106 -6.82 -0.58 16.39
N ASP A 107 -7.67 -0.38 17.39
CA ASP A 107 -8.62 -1.38 17.86
C ASP A 107 -10.07 -0.90 17.64
N ASP A 108 -10.91 -1.78 17.11
CA ASP A 108 -12.36 -1.60 16.93
C ASP A 108 -13.11 -2.62 17.82
N LYS A 109 -13.03 -2.41 19.14
CA LYS A 109 -13.68 -3.22 20.18
C LYS A 109 -15.20 -3.05 20.11
N ASN A 110 -15.68 -1.85 19.77
CA ASN A 110 -17.10 -1.53 19.69
C ASN A 110 -17.75 -2.02 18.37
N LYS A 111 -16.94 -2.36 17.36
CA LYS A 111 -17.33 -2.96 16.08
C LYS A 111 -18.09 -2.00 15.17
N ASN A 112 -17.68 -0.74 15.11
CA ASN A 112 -18.29 0.30 14.26
C ASN A 112 -17.44 0.65 13.05
N GLY A 113 -16.27 0.02 12.88
CA GLY A 113 -15.32 0.33 11.81
C GLY A 113 -14.60 1.66 12.01
N PHE A 114 -14.44 2.12 13.25
CA PHE A 114 -13.70 3.32 13.63
C PHE A 114 -12.77 3.02 14.84
N PRO A 115 -11.74 3.85 15.12
CA PRO A 115 -10.84 3.60 16.23
C PRO A 115 -11.58 3.89 17.54
N ASP A 116 -11.56 2.96 18.49
CA ASP A 116 -12.12 3.22 19.81
C ASP A 116 -11.28 4.19 20.63
N ASP A 117 -9.96 3.97 20.63
CA ASP A 117 -8.99 4.67 21.48
C ASP A 117 -7.98 5.50 20.65
N GLY A 118 -8.37 5.87 19.43
CA GLY A 118 -7.48 6.51 18.45
C GLY A 118 -6.41 5.55 17.89
N PHE A 119 -5.57 6.09 16.99
CA PHE A 119 -4.43 5.37 16.42
C PHE A 119 -3.31 5.19 17.43
N GLN A 120 -2.72 4.00 17.43
CA GLN A 120 -1.60 3.61 18.28
C GLN A 120 -0.32 3.59 17.46
N PHE A 121 0.75 4.20 17.98
CA PHE A 121 2.04 4.25 17.32
C PHE A 121 3.11 3.61 18.19
N GLN A 122 3.86 2.67 17.64
CA GLN A 122 5.00 2.06 18.33
C GLN A 122 6.26 2.10 17.46
N PRO A 123 7.39 2.62 17.99
CA PRO A 123 8.62 2.62 17.23
C PRO A 123 9.15 1.19 17.04
N PHE A 124 9.28 0.75 15.79
CA PHE A 124 9.99 -0.48 15.45
C PHE A 124 11.50 -0.24 15.32
N ILE A 125 11.90 1.00 15.04
CA ILE A 125 13.29 1.46 15.14
C ILE A 125 13.36 2.82 15.84
N SER A 126 14.37 3.02 16.68
CA SER A 126 14.67 4.32 17.27
C SER A 126 16.18 4.57 17.39
N LYS A 127 16.58 5.84 17.30
CA LYS A 127 17.96 6.29 17.47
C LYS A 127 18.56 5.94 18.85
N ASP A 128 17.71 5.81 19.87
CA ASP A 128 18.16 5.54 21.23
C ASP A 128 18.34 4.02 21.50
N ASP A 129 17.95 3.16 20.56
CA ASP A 129 18.03 1.71 20.69
C ASP A 129 19.46 1.17 20.44
N GLN A 130 19.69 -0.05 20.93
CA GLN A 130 20.90 -0.82 20.64
C GLN A 130 20.64 -1.80 19.51
N PHE A 131 21.16 -1.49 18.32
CA PHE A 131 21.12 -2.35 17.15
C PHE A 131 22.43 -2.28 16.37
N SER A 132 22.60 -3.18 15.40
CA SER A 132 23.66 -3.11 14.39
C SER A 132 23.00 -3.02 13.03
N ALA A 133 23.51 -2.13 12.20
CA ALA A 133 23.00 -1.89 10.85
C ALA A 133 24.05 -2.28 9.81
N ASN A 134 23.57 -2.64 8.63
CA ASN A 134 24.38 -2.90 7.44
C ASN A 134 23.59 -2.50 6.19
N GLY A 135 24.30 -2.24 5.11
CA GLY A 135 23.69 -1.98 3.81
C GLY A 135 23.10 -0.60 3.61
N ILE A 136 22.27 -0.49 2.59
CA ILE A 136 21.60 0.74 2.15
C ILE A 136 20.21 0.78 2.77
N PHE A 137 19.85 1.91 3.36
CA PHE A 137 18.56 2.14 3.97
C PHE A 137 17.78 3.16 3.14
N PHE A 138 16.53 2.86 2.79
CA PHE A 138 15.59 3.84 2.28
C PHE A 138 14.41 3.95 3.25
N SER A 139 14.12 5.18 3.66
CA SER A 139 13.07 5.51 4.61
C SER A 139 11.92 6.24 3.91
N GLY A 140 10.89 5.51 3.49
CA GLY A 140 9.55 6.02 3.18
C GLY A 140 8.83 6.45 4.45
N SER A 141 9.35 7.48 5.11
CA SER A 141 8.82 8.00 6.38
C SER A 141 9.23 9.45 6.61
N CYS A 142 8.33 10.23 7.20
CA CYS A 142 8.58 11.64 7.52
C CYS A 142 9.77 11.84 8.47
N LEU A 143 10.51 12.93 8.26
CA LEU A 143 11.42 13.55 9.21
C LEU A 143 12.62 12.69 9.64
N ASN A 144 12.87 11.51 9.08
CA ASN A 144 13.91 10.58 9.55
C ASN A 144 15.36 11.13 9.41
N GLU A 145 15.55 12.21 8.65
CA GLU A 145 16.78 13.02 8.57
C GLU A 145 16.62 14.46 9.14
N ASN A 146 15.50 14.77 9.79
CA ASN A 146 15.26 16.11 10.35
C ASN A 146 16.19 16.41 11.54
N GLY A 147 16.88 17.55 11.52
CA GLY A 147 17.73 18.01 12.62
C GLY A 147 19.11 17.33 12.70
N LYS A 148 19.88 17.63 13.76
CA LYS A 148 21.29 17.17 13.91
C LYS A 148 21.45 15.82 14.59
N ASP A 149 20.43 15.37 15.30
CA ASP A 149 20.38 14.11 16.03
C ASP A 149 19.19 13.29 15.54
N ASN A 150 19.35 12.73 14.35
CA ASN A 150 18.30 12.06 13.61
C ASN A 150 18.59 10.57 13.41
N LEU A 151 17.58 9.84 12.95
CA LEU A 151 17.65 8.41 12.74
C LEU A 151 18.68 8.04 11.68
N GLY A 152 18.71 8.75 10.55
CA GLY A 152 19.63 8.46 9.45
C GLY A 152 21.11 8.50 9.87
N LYS A 153 21.50 9.55 10.60
CA LYS A 153 22.83 9.65 11.21
C LYS A 153 23.12 8.49 12.16
N THR A 154 22.12 8.08 12.95
CA THR A 154 22.28 6.98 13.89
C THR A 154 22.50 5.65 13.18
N VAL A 155 21.76 5.36 12.11
CA VAL A 155 21.95 4.16 11.30
C VAL A 155 23.39 4.06 10.77
N LEU A 156 23.95 5.17 10.26
CA LEU A 156 25.36 5.20 9.85
C LEU A 156 26.34 4.92 11.00
N LEU A 157 26.09 5.50 12.18
CA LEU A 157 26.91 5.25 13.38
C LEU A 157 26.80 3.79 13.87
N LYS A 158 25.68 3.11 13.57
CA LYS A 158 25.44 1.69 13.90
C LYS A 158 25.92 0.72 12.82
N GLY A 159 26.52 1.21 11.73
CA GLY A 159 27.18 0.39 10.72
C GLY A 159 26.56 0.44 9.32
N GLY A 160 25.41 1.11 9.14
CA GLY A 160 24.80 1.32 7.83
C GLY A 160 25.76 2.02 6.86
N ILE A 161 25.60 1.71 5.57
CA ILE A 161 26.47 2.21 4.49
C ILE A 161 25.92 3.52 3.92
N VAL A 162 24.63 3.53 3.61
CA VAL A 162 23.89 4.71 3.17
C VAL A 162 22.54 4.74 3.84
N PHE A 163 22.06 5.92 4.17
CA PHE A 163 20.67 6.19 4.54
C PHE A 163 20.10 7.22 3.58
N ILE A 164 18.93 6.93 3.03
CA ILE A 164 18.10 7.86 2.29
C ILE A 164 16.85 8.09 3.11
N GLY A 165 16.59 9.34 3.47
CA GLY A 165 15.38 9.70 4.20
C GLY A 165 15.04 11.16 4.08
N SER A 166 13.91 11.50 4.66
CA SER A 166 13.28 12.80 4.48
C SER A 166 13.64 13.77 5.62
N THR A 167 13.89 15.04 5.30
CA THR A 167 14.16 16.10 6.28
C THR A 167 12.90 16.77 6.82
N GLU A 168 11.76 16.62 6.17
CA GLU A 168 10.45 17.22 6.44
C GLU A 168 9.35 16.18 6.22
N ILE A 169 8.12 16.63 5.93
CA ILE A 169 7.00 15.75 5.63
C ILE A 169 7.20 15.14 4.24
N SER A 170 7.13 13.81 4.19
CA SER A 170 7.03 13.02 2.95
C SER A 170 5.57 12.66 2.70
N PHE A 171 5.10 12.89 1.49
CA PHE A 171 3.71 12.73 1.10
C PHE A 171 3.52 11.48 0.25
N THR A 172 2.54 10.65 0.61
CA THR A 172 2.18 9.48 -0.19
C THR A 172 0.66 9.33 -0.25
N PRO A 173 0.09 8.98 -1.41
CA PRO A 173 -1.36 8.90 -1.55
C PRO A 173 -1.93 7.63 -0.89
N SER A 174 -3.02 7.74 -0.14
CA SER A 174 -3.68 6.58 0.47
C SER A 174 -4.21 5.54 -0.54
N TYR A 175 -4.43 5.91 -1.80
CA TYR A 175 -4.81 4.99 -2.88
C TYR A 175 -3.62 4.33 -3.59
N PHE A 176 -2.37 4.59 -3.17
CA PHE A 176 -1.19 4.05 -3.85
C PHE A 176 -1.34 2.56 -4.08
N SER A 177 -1.24 2.13 -5.33
CA SER A 177 -1.43 0.75 -5.74
C SER A 177 -0.57 0.33 -6.93
N LEU A 178 -0.07 1.31 -7.67
CA LEU A 178 0.85 1.16 -8.78
C LEU A 178 2.04 2.10 -8.60
N PRO A 179 3.23 1.74 -9.13
CA PRO A 179 4.40 2.61 -9.06
C PRO A 179 4.26 4.01 -9.69
N ASP A 180 3.20 4.25 -10.46
CA ASP A 180 2.95 5.51 -11.17
C ASP A 180 1.84 6.36 -10.51
N ASP A 181 1.39 6.00 -9.29
CA ASP A 181 0.34 6.74 -8.57
C ASP A 181 0.86 8.04 -7.92
N GLY A 182 2.18 8.24 -7.88
CA GLY A 182 2.83 9.41 -7.30
C GLY A 182 3.27 9.18 -5.85
N GLY A 183 3.62 10.28 -5.15
CA GLY A 183 4.10 10.23 -3.77
C GLY A 183 5.52 9.69 -3.60
N THR A 184 5.94 9.58 -2.34
CA THR A 184 7.27 9.07 -1.95
C THR A 184 7.45 7.60 -2.35
N GLU A 185 6.41 6.77 -2.26
CA GLU A 185 6.43 5.36 -2.66
C GLU A 185 6.83 5.19 -4.14
N SER A 186 6.39 6.09 -5.03
CA SER A 186 6.82 6.07 -6.44
C SER A 186 8.31 6.39 -6.59
N ILE A 187 8.81 7.39 -5.87
CA ILE A 187 10.24 7.76 -5.89
C ILE A 187 11.09 6.60 -5.38
N GLU A 188 10.67 5.97 -4.29
CA GLU A 188 11.34 4.81 -3.71
C GLU A 188 11.34 3.63 -4.67
N TYR A 189 10.21 3.27 -5.27
CA TYR A 189 10.12 2.18 -6.23
C TYR A 189 11.10 2.39 -7.40
N TYR A 190 11.10 3.58 -7.99
CA TYR A 190 12.00 3.89 -9.11
C TYR A 190 13.46 4.01 -8.67
N PHE A 191 13.74 4.46 -7.44
CA PHE A 191 15.08 4.41 -6.86
C PHE A 191 15.57 2.97 -6.79
N LEU A 192 14.79 2.06 -6.19
CA LEU A 192 15.14 0.65 -6.04
C LEU A 192 15.30 -0.03 -7.39
N LYS A 193 14.41 0.24 -8.34
CA LYS A 193 14.50 -0.26 -9.73
C LYS A 193 15.80 0.14 -10.41
N ASN A 194 16.27 1.38 -10.25
CA ASN A 194 17.54 1.83 -10.81
C ASN A 194 18.73 1.19 -10.06
N LEU A 195 18.65 1.09 -8.73
CA LEU A 195 19.71 0.53 -7.90
C LEU A 195 19.99 -0.94 -8.26
N ILE A 196 18.95 -1.76 -8.42
CA ILE A 196 19.11 -3.18 -8.79
C ILE A 196 19.59 -3.36 -10.24
N GLN A 197 19.47 -2.33 -11.09
CA GLN A 197 20.04 -2.32 -12.44
C GLN A 197 21.53 -1.99 -12.45
N GLY A 198 22.14 -1.78 -11.27
CA GLY A 198 23.57 -1.57 -11.10
C GLY A 198 23.99 -0.10 -11.11
N GLU A 199 23.04 0.83 -11.05
CA GLU A 199 23.33 2.25 -10.86
C GLU A 199 23.85 2.52 -9.43
N THR A 200 24.58 3.64 -9.26
CA THR A 200 24.96 4.07 -7.91
C THR A 200 23.76 4.58 -7.14
N VAL A 201 23.83 4.63 -5.81
CA VAL A 201 22.78 5.21 -4.96
C VAL A 201 22.42 6.63 -5.40
N GLY A 202 23.40 7.50 -5.59
CA GLY A 202 23.17 8.88 -6.04
C GLY A 202 22.53 8.97 -7.42
N ARG A 203 22.96 8.13 -8.37
CA ARG A 203 22.38 8.12 -9.72
C ARG A 203 20.97 7.55 -9.73
N SER A 204 20.71 6.55 -8.90
CA SER A 204 19.39 5.94 -8.73
C SER A 204 18.37 6.94 -8.21
N LEU A 205 18.73 7.71 -7.17
CA LEU A 205 17.85 8.71 -6.56
C LEU A 205 17.62 9.90 -7.48
N TYR A 206 18.69 10.41 -8.12
CA TYR A 206 18.54 11.48 -9.10
C TYR A 206 17.63 11.07 -10.28
N SER A 207 17.77 9.84 -10.77
CA SER A 207 16.99 9.34 -11.90
C SER A 207 15.53 9.09 -11.51
N SER A 208 15.25 8.67 -10.27
CA SER A 208 13.87 8.55 -9.78
C SER A 208 13.22 9.93 -9.63
N PHE A 209 13.92 10.95 -9.13
CA PHE A 209 13.42 12.33 -9.14
C PHE A 209 13.14 12.84 -10.55
N GLN A 210 14.04 12.59 -11.50
CA GLN A 210 13.85 13.01 -12.89
C GLN A 210 12.62 12.32 -13.51
N TYR A 211 12.43 11.03 -13.27
CA TYR A 211 11.24 10.32 -13.72
C TYR A 211 9.97 10.87 -13.06
N TYR A 212 9.99 11.05 -11.75
CA TYR A 212 8.86 11.58 -10.98
C TYR A 212 8.46 12.97 -11.48
N PHE A 213 9.41 13.90 -11.63
CA PHE A 213 9.13 15.25 -12.12
C PHE A 213 8.51 15.25 -13.53
N ASN A 214 9.03 14.42 -14.43
CA ASN A 214 8.58 14.40 -15.82
C ASN A 214 7.23 13.70 -16.02
N ASN A 215 6.87 12.74 -15.16
CA ASN A 215 5.74 11.85 -15.40
C ASN A 215 4.68 11.86 -14.30
N LEU A 216 5.09 12.08 -13.04
CA LEU A 216 4.26 11.80 -11.85
C LEU A 216 3.96 13.04 -11.00
N LEU A 217 4.52 14.21 -11.32
CA LEU A 217 4.38 15.44 -10.53
C LEU A 217 2.93 15.83 -10.20
N TRP A 218 1.97 15.45 -11.07
CA TRP A 218 0.54 15.79 -10.95
C TRP A 218 -0.34 14.56 -10.62
N LYS A 219 0.28 13.44 -10.25
CA LYS A 219 -0.41 12.16 -10.02
C LYS A 219 -0.98 12.02 -8.62
N ASN A 220 -0.28 12.52 -7.60
CA ASN A 220 -0.84 12.59 -6.25
C ASN A 220 -2.03 13.56 -6.22
N LEU A 221 -3.19 13.03 -5.81
CA LEU A 221 -4.48 13.71 -5.75
C LEU A 221 -4.85 14.22 -4.37
N GLU A 222 -4.22 13.68 -3.33
CA GLU A 222 -4.45 14.09 -1.94
C GLU A 222 -3.73 15.37 -1.61
N ASP A 223 -2.51 15.49 -2.14
CA ASP A 223 -1.62 16.57 -1.80
C ASP A 223 -1.49 17.57 -2.94
N PRO A 224 -1.30 18.86 -2.59
CA PRO A 224 -1.03 19.87 -3.59
C PRO A 224 0.29 19.57 -4.32
N VAL A 225 0.48 20.18 -5.50
CA VAL A 225 1.71 19.98 -6.30
C VAL A 225 2.97 20.35 -5.52
N GLU A 226 2.88 21.29 -4.59
CA GLU A 226 3.93 21.65 -3.64
C GLU A 226 4.37 20.45 -2.79
N GLY A 227 3.45 19.58 -2.36
CA GLY A 227 3.79 18.34 -1.65
C GLY A 227 4.58 17.37 -2.55
N SER A 228 4.19 17.26 -3.81
CA SER A 228 4.96 16.49 -4.82
C SER A 228 6.35 17.07 -5.08
N LEU A 229 6.51 18.39 -5.07
CA LEU A 229 7.82 19.04 -5.15
C LEU A 229 8.63 18.84 -3.85
N MET A 230 7.98 18.88 -2.68
CA MET A 230 8.63 18.61 -1.40
C MET A 230 9.29 17.24 -1.42
N ASN A 231 8.61 16.18 -1.85
CA ASN A 231 9.21 14.85 -1.93
C ASN A 231 10.53 14.79 -2.72
N ILE A 232 10.67 15.60 -3.79
CA ILE A 232 11.91 15.69 -4.58
C ILE A 232 13.04 16.38 -3.81
N TYR A 233 12.72 17.44 -3.06
CA TYR A 233 13.72 18.23 -2.34
C TYR A 233 14.02 17.70 -0.93
N ASP A 234 13.15 16.84 -0.39
CA ASP A 234 13.17 16.40 0.99
C ASP A 234 14.01 15.14 1.23
N LEU A 235 14.06 14.25 0.23
CA LEU A 235 14.82 13.01 0.29
C LEU A 235 16.31 13.28 0.06
N ASN A 236 17.13 13.05 1.08
CA ASN A 236 18.56 13.31 1.08
C ASN A 236 19.36 12.02 1.26
N ILE A 237 20.67 12.08 1.00
CA ILE A 237 21.59 10.95 1.15
C ILE A 237 22.58 11.25 2.28
N TYR A 238 22.56 10.42 3.31
CA TYR A 238 23.61 10.31 4.31
C TYR A 238 24.48 9.09 3.99
N GLY A 239 25.74 9.30 3.61
CA GLY A 239 26.68 8.24 3.23
C GLY A 239 27.37 8.53 1.90
N ASP A 240 27.97 7.51 1.27
CA ASP A 240 28.61 7.65 -0.03
C ASP A 240 27.61 7.40 -1.20
N PRO A 241 27.26 8.41 -2.01
CA PRO A 241 26.36 8.25 -3.15
C PRO A 241 26.95 7.42 -4.31
N ALA A 242 28.24 7.10 -4.29
CA ALA A 242 28.90 6.27 -5.30
C ALA A 242 28.74 4.77 -5.06
N ILE A 243 28.14 4.36 -3.93
CA ILE A 243 27.90 2.95 -3.60
C ILE A 243 26.98 2.32 -4.64
N ILE A 244 27.30 1.09 -5.05
CA ILE A 244 26.49 0.23 -5.91
C ILE A 244 26.16 -1.03 -5.12
N TRP A 245 24.91 -1.46 -5.16
CA TRP A 245 24.51 -2.76 -4.63
C TRP A 245 24.53 -3.81 -5.73
N LYS A 246 25.64 -4.56 -5.83
CA LYS A 246 25.80 -5.57 -6.87
C LYS A 246 25.11 -6.88 -6.46
N LEU A 247 23.94 -7.13 -7.04
CA LEU A 247 23.22 -8.40 -6.86
C LEU A 247 23.79 -9.49 -7.77
N ASN A 248 23.76 -10.73 -7.28
CA ASN A 248 24.12 -11.90 -8.05
C ASN A 248 22.95 -12.27 -8.97
N SER A 249 23.17 -12.23 -10.29
CA SER A 249 22.16 -12.49 -11.32
C SER A 249 21.60 -13.93 -11.35
N SER A 250 22.06 -14.80 -10.45
CA SER A 250 21.63 -16.20 -10.34
C SER A 250 20.59 -16.43 -9.25
N TYR A 251 20.15 -15.39 -8.54
CA TYR A 251 19.12 -15.55 -7.52
C TYR A 251 17.75 -15.67 -8.19
N GLU A 252 17.14 -16.85 -8.10
CA GLU A 252 15.73 -17.02 -8.45
C GLU A 252 14.88 -16.47 -7.31
N ASN A 253 13.90 -15.63 -7.63
CA ASN A 253 12.93 -15.18 -6.66
C ASN A 253 12.23 -16.38 -6.04
N LYS A 254 12.31 -16.48 -4.71
CA LYS A 254 11.44 -17.40 -3.99
C LYS A 254 10.00 -16.94 -4.28
N PRO A 255 9.13 -17.82 -4.79
CA PRO A 255 7.73 -17.46 -4.94
C PRO A 255 7.18 -17.03 -3.59
N SER A 256 6.24 -16.08 -3.61
CA SER A 256 5.47 -15.70 -2.42
C SER A 256 5.01 -16.96 -1.69
N ARG A 257 5.00 -16.93 -0.35
CA ARG A 257 4.46 -18.01 0.45
C ARG A 257 3.07 -18.37 -0.08
N ILE A 258 2.92 -19.58 -0.62
CA ILE A 258 1.62 -20.06 -1.09
C ILE A 258 0.81 -20.41 0.15
N MET A 259 -0.30 -19.71 0.35
CA MET A 259 -1.23 -20.07 1.41
C MET A 259 -1.84 -21.45 1.13
N PRO A 260 -1.95 -22.32 2.14
CA PRO A 260 -2.59 -23.61 1.95
C PRO A 260 -4.07 -23.42 1.64
N ALA A 261 -4.62 -24.27 0.77
CA ALA A 261 -6.06 -24.29 0.50
C ALA A 261 -6.82 -24.92 1.67
N ILE A 262 -7.81 -24.19 2.22
CA ILE A 262 -8.56 -24.62 3.43
C ILE A 262 -10.04 -24.94 3.19
N GLY A 263 -10.55 -24.75 1.96
CA GLY A 263 -11.86 -25.23 1.53
C GLY A 263 -13.07 -24.56 2.21
N ILE A 264 -12.96 -23.30 2.64
CA ILE A 264 -14.09 -22.51 3.13
C ILE A 264 -15.13 -22.41 2.00
N PRO A 265 -16.38 -22.84 2.21
CA PRO A 265 -17.42 -22.74 1.19
C PRO A 265 -17.71 -21.29 0.85
N ILE A 266 -17.73 -20.98 -0.45
CA ILE A 266 -18.08 -19.67 -1.00
C ILE A 266 -19.17 -19.87 -2.06
N THR A 267 -20.33 -19.28 -1.85
CA THR A 267 -21.41 -19.22 -2.85
C THR A 267 -21.43 -17.81 -3.44
N PHE A 268 -21.53 -17.70 -4.76
CA PHE A 268 -21.68 -16.42 -5.46
C PHE A 268 -22.93 -16.45 -6.33
N LEU A 269 -23.79 -15.45 -6.15
CA LEU A 269 -24.99 -15.23 -6.94
C LEU A 269 -24.94 -13.81 -7.50
N SER A 270 -25.33 -13.63 -8.77
CA SER A 270 -25.33 -12.31 -9.40
C SER A 270 -26.44 -12.11 -10.43
N ASP A 271 -27.06 -10.93 -10.42
CA ASP A 271 -28.09 -10.47 -11.38
C ASP A 271 -28.03 -8.96 -11.68
N LYS A 272 -26.82 -8.40 -11.83
CA LYS A 272 -26.44 -6.97 -11.70
C LYS A 272 -26.18 -6.54 -10.27
N THR A 273 -26.91 -7.09 -9.31
CA THR A 273 -26.49 -7.12 -7.91
C THR A 273 -25.66 -8.37 -7.64
N PHE A 274 -25.05 -8.48 -6.47
CA PHE A 274 -24.40 -9.71 -6.04
C PHE A 274 -24.69 -10.06 -4.59
N GLU A 275 -24.59 -11.35 -4.32
CA GLU A 275 -24.59 -11.93 -2.99
C GLU A 275 -23.48 -12.97 -2.92
N VAL A 276 -22.59 -12.81 -1.93
CA VAL A 276 -21.56 -13.78 -1.57
C VAL A 276 -21.86 -14.32 -0.19
N GLU A 277 -21.94 -15.64 -0.08
CA GLU A 277 -22.05 -16.33 1.21
C GLU A 277 -20.73 -17.03 1.50
N VAL A 278 -20.19 -16.80 2.69
CA VAL A 278 -18.98 -17.47 3.21
C VAL A 278 -19.34 -18.18 4.50
N ASN A 279 -19.03 -19.47 4.61
CA ASN A 279 -19.39 -20.27 5.78
C ASN A 279 -18.17 -20.71 6.59
N PHE A 280 -18.04 -20.16 7.80
CA PHE A 280 -16.95 -20.43 8.73
C PHE A 280 -17.32 -21.49 9.76
N ASP A 281 -16.59 -22.61 9.75
CA ASP A 281 -16.77 -23.74 10.67
C ASP A 281 -16.29 -23.47 12.11
N LYS A 282 -15.35 -22.54 12.27
CA LYS A 282 -14.80 -22.08 13.54
C LYS A 282 -14.61 -20.57 13.52
N LYS A 283 -14.54 -19.97 14.70
CA LYS A 283 -14.23 -18.54 14.85
C LYS A 283 -12.87 -18.25 14.26
N ARG A 284 -12.83 -17.33 13.30
CA ARG A 284 -11.57 -16.89 12.70
C ARG A 284 -11.68 -15.48 12.15
N ASP A 285 -10.54 -14.85 12.04
CA ASP A 285 -10.36 -13.63 11.30
C ASP A 285 -10.19 -13.95 9.81
N ALA A 286 -10.87 -13.17 8.96
CA ALA A 286 -10.81 -13.35 7.52
C ALA A 286 -10.81 -12.02 6.76
N PHE A 287 -10.19 -12.03 5.59
CA PHE A 287 -10.39 -11.05 4.52
C PHE A 287 -11.17 -11.71 3.39
N VAL A 288 -12.23 -11.07 2.92
CA VAL A 288 -12.89 -11.41 1.66
C VAL A 288 -12.47 -10.39 0.63
N ILE A 289 -11.80 -10.85 -0.43
CA ILE A 289 -11.13 -10.04 -1.44
C ILE A 289 -11.87 -10.22 -2.76
N PHE A 290 -12.37 -9.12 -3.30
CA PHE A 290 -13.10 -9.02 -4.56
C PHE A 290 -12.18 -8.45 -5.65
N PRO A 291 -12.45 -8.72 -6.94
CA PRO A 291 -11.83 -7.95 -8.02
C PRO A 291 -12.10 -6.45 -7.86
N ARG A 292 -11.06 -5.62 -7.98
CA ARG A 292 -11.15 -4.14 -7.83
C ARG A 292 -12.06 -3.49 -8.88
N HIS A 293 -12.53 -2.29 -8.56
CA HIS A 293 -13.27 -1.33 -9.40
C HIS A 293 -14.67 -1.73 -9.89
N ASN A 294 -14.95 -3.01 -10.11
CA ASN A 294 -16.24 -3.45 -10.63
C ASN A 294 -17.24 -3.87 -9.54
N PHE A 295 -16.78 -4.14 -8.32
CA PHE A 295 -17.61 -4.49 -7.18
C PHE A 295 -17.80 -3.27 -6.28
N TYR A 296 -19.05 -2.99 -5.92
CA TYR A 296 -19.39 -2.04 -4.86
C TYR A 296 -20.15 -2.76 -3.76
N ILE A 297 -19.52 -2.96 -2.62
CA ILE A 297 -20.05 -3.65 -1.44
C ILE A 297 -20.95 -2.67 -0.69
N ASN A 298 -22.23 -3.04 -0.56
CA ASN A 298 -23.25 -2.24 0.13
C ASN A 298 -23.44 -2.66 1.58
N SER A 299 -23.36 -3.96 1.87
CA SER A 299 -23.62 -4.48 3.22
C SER A 299 -22.96 -5.83 3.47
N VAL A 300 -22.73 -6.10 4.74
CA VAL A 300 -22.21 -7.36 5.26
C VAL A 300 -23.08 -7.76 6.46
N SER A 301 -23.50 -9.02 6.55
CA SER A 301 -24.39 -9.48 7.63
C SER A 301 -23.72 -9.47 9.01
N GLN A 302 -22.40 -9.46 9.05
CA GLN A 302 -21.60 -9.35 10.26
C GLN A 302 -21.38 -7.87 10.63
N ASN A 303 -21.91 -7.44 11.77
CA ASN A 303 -21.82 -6.05 12.24
C ASN A 303 -20.38 -5.53 12.40
N SER A 304 -19.42 -6.42 12.72
CA SER A 304 -18.01 -6.06 12.92
C SER A 304 -17.17 -6.13 11.65
N ALA A 305 -17.82 -6.08 10.49
CA ALA A 305 -17.12 -6.10 9.22
C ALA A 305 -16.65 -4.69 8.86
N ILE A 306 -15.41 -4.58 8.37
CA ILE A 306 -14.86 -3.33 7.84
C ILE A 306 -14.82 -3.47 6.32
N ILE A 307 -15.40 -2.50 5.60
CA ILE A 307 -15.54 -2.50 4.14
C ILE A 307 -14.59 -1.44 3.56
N ASP A 308 -13.77 -1.85 2.60
CA ASP A 308 -12.89 -1.00 1.83
C ASP A 308 -13.16 -1.26 0.34
N ASN A 309 -14.06 -0.47 -0.24
CA ASN A 309 -14.51 -0.63 -1.61
C ASN A 309 -13.42 -0.34 -2.64
N GLU A 310 -12.49 0.57 -2.33
CA GLU A 310 -11.42 0.96 -3.24
C GLU A 310 -10.52 -0.24 -3.59
N PHE A 311 -10.18 -1.02 -2.57
CA PHE A 311 -9.35 -2.21 -2.72
C PHE A 311 -10.16 -3.51 -2.83
N GLY A 312 -11.49 -3.43 -2.84
CA GLY A 312 -12.37 -4.59 -2.90
C GLY A 312 -12.22 -5.52 -1.70
N LEU A 313 -12.03 -4.98 -0.50
CA LEU A 313 -11.74 -5.73 0.71
C LEU A 313 -12.91 -5.67 1.70
N VAL A 314 -13.22 -6.82 2.30
CA VAL A 314 -14.07 -6.92 3.49
C VAL A 314 -13.30 -7.66 4.57
N ARG A 315 -13.02 -7.00 5.68
CA ARG A 315 -12.43 -7.62 6.87
C ARG A 315 -13.53 -8.14 7.78
N LEU A 316 -13.46 -9.40 8.17
CA LEU A 316 -14.41 -10.07 9.06
C LEU A 316 -13.77 -10.46 10.40
N ASN A 317 -14.07 -9.73 11.46
CA ASN A 317 -13.47 -9.94 12.78
C ASN A 317 -14.13 -11.08 13.57
N SER A 318 -13.43 -12.19 13.79
CA SER A 318 -13.92 -13.39 14.49
C SER A 318 -15.21 -13.98 13.91
N ALA A 319 -15.29 -14.08 12.58
CA ALA A 319 -16.42 -14.65 11.85
C ALA A 319 -16.68 -16.11 12.24
N LEU A 320 -17.95 -16.49 12.36
CA LEU A 320 -18.42 -17.84 12.65
C LEU A 320 -19.78 -18.05 11.98
N GLY A 321 -19.95 -19.21 11.34
CA GLY A 321 -21.15 -19.53 10.58
C GLY A 321 -21.21 -18.78 9.26
N GLU A 322 -22.42 -18.57 8.76
CA GLU A 322 -22.67 -17.92 7.48
C GLU A 322 -22.54 -16.40 7.60
N VAL A 323 -21.70 -15.83 6.75
CA VAL A 323 -21.56 -14.38 6.52
C VAL A 323 -21.97 -14.08 5.10
N THR A 324 -22.88 -13.12 4.94
CA THR A 324 -23.43 -12.72 3.65
C THR A 324 -22.93 -11.31 3.31
N ILE A 325 -22.35 -11.15 2.13
CA ILE A 325 -21.87 -9.87 1.59
C ILE A 325 -22.69 -9.54 0.35
N LYS A 326 -23.30 -8.35 0.31
CA LYS A 326 -24.16 -7.92 -0.79
C LYS A 326 -23.69 -6.63 -1.40
N GLY A 327 -23.94 -6.47 -2.69
CA GLY A 327 -23.64 -5.22 -3.36
C GLY A 327 -24.06 -5.15 -4.81
N LYS A 328 -23.40 -4.26 -5.56
CA LYS A 328 -23.62 -4.02 -6.99
C LYS A 328 -22.38 -4.42 -7.79
N ILE A 329 -22.61 -4.87 -9.03
CA ILE A 329 -21.58 -5.09 -10.02
C ILE A 329 -21.72 -4.03 -11.12
N ARG A 330 -20.59 -3.53 -11.62
CA ARG A 330 -20.51 -2.65 -12.78
C ARG A 330 -19.68 -3.29 -13.88
N GLY A 331 -20.11 -3.17 -15.13
CA GLY A 331 -19.43 -3.77 -16.28
C GLY A 331 -19.41 -5.30 -16.24
N SER A 332 -18.51 -5.90 -17.02
CA SER A 332 -18.30 -7.35 -17.00
C SER A 332 -17.06 -7.69 -16.17
N VAL A 333 -17.17 -8.71 -15.33
CA VAL A 333 -16.09 -9.14 -14.44
C VAL A 333 -15.80 -10.61 -14.66
N ASN A 334 -14.52 -10.91 -14.86
CA ASN A 334 -13.96 -12.25 -14.78
C ASN A 334 -12.82 -12.22 -13.76
N GLY A 335 -12.85 -13.10 -12.77
CA GLY A 335 -11.84 -13.09 -11.73
C GLY A 335 -12.12 -14.09 -10.62
N THR A 336 -11.55 -13.81 -9.44
CA THR A 336 -11.71 -14.66 -8.25
C THR A 336 -12.17 -13.83 -7.07
N ILE A 337 -13.12 -14.36 -6.31
CA ILE A 337 -13.36 -13.91 -4.94
C ILE A 337 -12.55 -14.82 -4.03
N LYS A 338 -11.72 -14.24 -3.17
CA LYS A 338 -10.86 -14.99 -2.24
C LYS A 338 -11.28 -14.75 -0.81
N VAL A 339 -11.18 -15.78 0.03
CA VAL A 339 -11.30 -15.70 1.48
C VAL A 339 -9.95 -16.10 2.05
N GLN A 340 -9.27 -15.15 2.67
CA GLN A 340 -7.95 -15.32 3.26
C GLN A 340 -8.05 -15.31 4.78
N THR A 341 -7.37 -16.25 5.44
CA THR A 341 -7.35 -16.40 6.91
C THR A 341 -5.94 -16.78 7.35
N GLU A 342 -5.64 -16.73 8.65
CA GLU A 342 -4.35 -17.20 9.17
C GLU A 342 -3.98 -18.64 8.79
N ASP A 343 -5.00 -19.49 8.61
CA ASP A 343 -4.83 -20.91 8.32
C ASP A 343 -4.57 -21.20 6.84
N GLY A 344 -4.87 -20.25 5.94
CA GLY A 344 -4.88 -20.48 4.50
C GLY A 344 -5.94 -19.68 3.74
N GLU A 345 -6.13 -20.03 2.47
CA GLU A 345 -7.06 -19.36 1.56
C GLU A 345 -8.11 -20.31 0.94
N SER A 346 -9.21 -19.72 0.48
CA SER A 346 -10.22 -20.38 -0.37
C SER A 346 -10.68 -19.40 -1.42
N PHE A 347 -11.12 -19.87 -2.57
CA PHE A 347 -11.54 -18.99 -3.65
C PHE A 347 -12.65 -19.60 -4.48
N VAL A 348 -13.39 -18.73 -5.17
CA VAL A 348 -14.34 -19.10 -6.22
C VAL A 348 -14.06 -18.26 -7.46
N ASN A 349 -14.00 -18.92 -8.62
CA ASN A 349 -13.94 -18.23 -9.90
C ASN A 349 -15.31 -17.65 -10.22
N ILE A 350 -15.34 -16.40 -10.67
CA ILE A 350 -16.57 -15.69 -11.00
C ILE A 350 -16.52 -15.15 -12.42
N SER A 351 -17.68 -15.16 -13.04
CA SER A 351 -17.98 -14.49 -14.31
C SER A 351 -19.36 -13.86 -14.15
N ALA A 352 -19.41 -12.53 -14.14
CA ALA A 352 -20.65 -11.79 -13.92
C ALA A 352 -20.72 -10.54 -14.78
N SER A 353 -21.94 -10.09 -15.06
CA SER A 353 -22.19 -8.81 -15.72
C SER A 353 -23.12 -7.97 -14.86
N GLY A 354 -22.71 -6.72 -14.68
CA GLY A 354 -23.33 -5.72 -13.84
C GLY A 354 -24.22 -4.74 -14.60
N PHE A 355 -24.45 -3.60 -13.94
CA PHE A 355 -24.92 -2.39 -14.61
C PHE A 355 -23.88 -1.93 -15.65
N ASP A 356 -24.32 -1.27 -16.71
CA ASP A 356 -23.41 -0.62 -17.67
C ASP A 356 -22.56 0.41 -16.92
N LEU A 357 -21.28 0.59 -17.28
CA LEU A 357 -20.43 1.58 -16.63
C LEU A 357 -21.04 3.00 -16.74
N LYS A 358 -21.79 3.28 -17.79
CA LYS A 358 -22.45 4.57 -18.00
C LYS A 358 -23.74 4.77 -17.20
N ASP A 359 -24.30 3.71 -16.64
CA ASP A 359 -25.44 3.78 -15.72
C ASP A 359 -24.90 4.07 -14.31
N VAL A 360 -24.60 5.35 -14.06
CA VAL A 360 -23.90 5.82 -12.87
C VAL A 360 -24.84 6.00 -11.68
N ASN A 361 -26.16 6.00 -11.93
CA ASN A 361 -27.19 6.09 -10.89
C ASN A 361 -27.82 4.71 -10.55
N PHE A 362 -27.51 3.67 -11.33
CA PHE A 362 -27.98 2.29 -11.18
C PHE A 362 -29.51 2.11 -11.33
N ASP A 363 -30.14 2.89 -12.20
CA ASP A 363 -31.58 2.78 -12.46
C ASP A 363 -31.90 1.81 -13.62
N GLY A 364 -30.88 1.31 -14.31
CA GLY A 364 -30.99 0.37 -15.43
C GLY A 364 -31.10 1.02 -16.81
N THR A 365 -31.12 2.36 -16.89
CA THR A 365 -31.27 3.13 -18.14
C THR A 365 -30.18 4.19 -18.23
N ILE A 366 -29.47 4.26 -19.36
CA ILE A 366 -28.48 5.31 -19.60
C ILE A 366 -29.18 6.52 -20.20
N ASP A 367 -29.33 7.59 -19.43
CA ASP A 367 -30.10 8.76 -19.83
C ASP A 367 -29.50 10.12 -19.40
N THR A 368 -30.34 11.17 -19.46
CA THR A 368 -29.91 12.54 -19.10
C THR A 368 -29.61 12.70 -17.60
N ASN A 369 -30.13 11.84 -16.74
CA ASN A 369 -29.86 11.85 -15.30
C ASN A 369 -28.45 11.31 -14.99
N ASP A 370 -27.98 10.28 -15.70
CA ASP A 370 -26.57 9.87 -15.62
C ASP A 370 -25.65 10.99 -16.06
N PHE A 371 -25.97 11.61 -17.20
CA PHE A 371 -25.20 12.72 -17.71
C PHE A 371 -25.14 13.88 -16.71
N LYS A 372 -26.26 14.23 -16.07
CA LYS A 372 -26.29 15.25 -15.00
C LYS A 372 -25.41 14.88 -13.81
N SER A 373 -25.36 13.60 -13.43
CA SER A 373 -24.48 13.13 -12.35
C SER A 373 -23.01 13.31 -12.70
N ILE A 374 -22.62 13.01 -13.95
CA ILE A 374 -21.26 13.25 -14.45
C ILE A 374 -20.94 14.75 -14.43
N ILE A 375 -21.83 15.60 -14.96
CA ILE A 375 -21.62 17.07 -14.95
C ILE A 375 -21.51 17.62 -13.53
N ALA A 376 -22.28 17.10 -12.58
CA ALA A 376 -22.21 17.51 -11.18
C ALA A 376 -20.89 17.11 -10.50
N SER A 377 -20.22 16.06 -11.00
CA SER A 377 -18.93 15.58 -10.50
C SER A 377 -17.74 16.07 -11.32
N PHE A 378 -17.96 16.67 -12.49
CA PHE A 378 -16.90 17.05 -13.42
C PHE A 378 -15.91 18.05 -12.79
N GLY A 379 -14.62 17.78 -12.96
CA GLY A 379 -13.51 18.53 -12.39
C GLY A 379 -13.18 18.18 -10.94
N LYS A 380 -13.89 17.22 -10.33
CA LYS A 380 -13.64 16.76 -8.96
C LYS A 380 -12.74 15.54 -8.92
N THR A 381 -12.04 15.39 -7.81
CA THR A 381 -11.34 14.17 -7.38
C THR A 381 -12.08 13.56 -6.20
N TYR A 382 -11.75 12.33 -5.83
CA TYR A 382 -12.38 11.67 -4.66
C TYR A 382 -12.22 12.44 -3.34
N MET A 383 -11.24 13.34 -3.25
CA MET A 383 -11.04 14.23 -2.10
C MET A 383 -12.05 15.37 -2.02
N ASN A 384 -12.80 15.66 -3.09
CA ASN A 384 -13.71 16.80 -3.12
C ASN A 384 -15.13 16.43 -2.66
N GLU A 385 -15.78 17.36 -1.96
CA GLU A 385 -17.18 17.20 -1.56
C GLU A 385 -18.11 16.97 -2.76
N GLY A 386 -18.96 15.95 -2.63
CA GLY A 386 -19.91 15.56 -3.68
C GLY A 386 -19.24 15.03 -4.94
N PHE A 387 -18.02 14.49 -4.84
CA PHE A 387 -17.51 13.53 -5.81
C PHE A 387 -18.41 12.29 -5.82
N ASN A 388 -18.69 11.78 -7.01
CA ASN A 388 -19.39 10.52 -7.19
C ASN A 388 -18.44 9.52 -7.86
N GLU A 389 -17.98 8.53 -7.12
CA GLU A 389 -17.08 7.48 -7.62
C GLU A 389 -17.63 6.71 -8.83
N PHE A 390 -18.96 6.69 -9.00
CA PHE A 390 -19.56 6.02 -10.15
C PHE A 390 -19.45 6.84 -11.43
N CYS A 391 -19.18 8.15 -11.32
CA CYS A 391 -18.93 9.01 -12.47
C CYS A 391 -17.48 8.96 -12.96
N ASP A 392 -16.57 8.37 -12.18
CA ASP A 392 -15.21 8.02 -12.60
C ASP A 392 -15.28 6.70 -13.40
N LEU A 393 -15.20 6.82 -14.72
CA LEU A 393 -15.39 5.73 -15.68
C LEU A 393 -14.06 5.11 -16.12
N ASN A 394 -12.93 5.72 -15.79
CA ASN A 394 -11.60 5.16 -16.05
C ASN A 394 -10.85 4.75 -14.77
N PHE A 395 -11.46 4.94 -13.60
CA PHE A 395 -10.94 4.58 -12.29
C PHE A 395 -9.61 5.28 -11.97
N ASP A 396 -9.48 6.55 -12.38
CA ASP A 396 -8.30 7.38 -12.08
C ASP A 396 -8.48 8.31 -10.87
N HIS A 397 -9.59 8.13 -10.15
CA HIS A 397 -10.06 8.88 -8.99
C HIS A 397 -10.39 10.35 -9.28
N ARG A 398 -10.63 10.69 -10.55
CA ARG A 398 -11.02 12.03 -11.02
C ARG A 398 -12.16 11.87 -12.02
N VAL A 399 -13.07 12.85 -12.05
CA VAL A 399 -14.07 12.94 -13.13
C VAL A 399 -13.68 14.08 -14.04
N ASN A 400 -13.26 13.77 -15.26
CA ASN A 400 -12.74 14.75 -16.20
C ASN A 400 -13.20 14.46 -17.65
N GLY A 401 -12.52 15.07 -18.63
CA GLY A 401 -12.85 14.92 -20.05
C GLY A 401 -12.79 13.48 -20.56
N VAL A 402 -11.97 12.62 -19.95
CA VAL A 402 -11.87 11.19 -20.29
C VAL A 402 -13.17 10.47 -19.94
N ASP A 403 -13.73 10.71 -18.75
CA ASP A 403 -15.00 10.12 -18.32
C ASP A 403 -16.16 10.59 -19.16
N LEU A 404 -16.20 11.90 -19.45
CA LEU A 404 -17.19 12.48 -20.33
C LEU A 404 -17.13 11.87 -21.74
N PHE A 405 -15.93 11.65 -22.27
CA PHE A 405 -15.74 11.00 -23.56
C PHE A 405 -16.23 9.55 -23.53
N ARG A 406 -15.85 8.78 -22.51
CA ARG A 406 -16.30 7.40 -22.31
C ARG A 406 -17.82 7.29 -22.21
N PHE A 407 -18.47 8.23 -21.52
CA PHE A 407 -19.92 8.28 -21.41
C PHE A 407 -20.60 8.50 -22.77
N LEU A 408 -20.11 9.49 -23.54
CA LEU A 408 -20.75 9.89 -24.80
C LEU A 408 -20.48 8.92 -25.96
N PHE A 409 -19.31 8.30 -26.01
CA PHE A 409 -18.84 7.56 -27.18
C PHE A 409 -18.55 6.08 -26.92
N GLY A 410 -18.52 5.63 -25.66
CA GLY A 410 -18.08 4.29 -25.29
C GLY A 410 -16.56 4.20 -25.08
N GLU A 411 -16.05 2.97 -24.90
CA GLU A 411 -14.62 2.67 -24.74
C GLU A 411 -13.77 3.01 -25.97
#